data_AF-A0A964H5X1-F1
#
_entry.id   AF-A0A964H5X1-F1
#
_cell.length_a   1.000
_cell.length_b   1.000
_cell.length_c   1.000
_cell.angle_alpha   90.00
_cell.angle_beta   90.00
_cell.angle_gamma   90.00
#
_symmetry.space_group_name_H-M   'P 1'
#
loop_
_entity.id
_entity.type
_entity.pdbx_description
1 polymer ?
#
loop_
_entity_poly.entity_id
_entity_poly.type
_entity_poly.pdbx_seq_one_letter_code
_entity_poly.pdbx_strand_id
1 'polypeptide(L)'
;MRRYLVVPFFPILLLAVDPFSVNLDNPRNLNMLTPQERAIVKNKQQIAKLASKLEKLEQMFKSRKILIDTRLEEQANQLQTLSNQMQGLNQAMVEITSAKLQVQNNTQNIQTLQQRVDKLEEQVTALQKEVKKLAQVQQQNFAVLKKSMQQILRQLSQLGGKVTPAGVVSSKSINLNISPRRAFIRAKQLYNRGKLDGAEKLFLVAYNNNYMPATTSYYLGEINFKKGKYKEAIAFYKESITRYPKPLSFTSRMLYHLGIAFKKLGYTSKAKLTFQKLIRSFNDTYAQKAKQELQRL
;
A
#
# COMPACT_ATOMS: atom_id res chain seq x y z
N MET A 1 24.50 -123.92 68.88
CA MET A 1 24.56 -122.82 69.88
C MET A 1 25.76 -121.93 69.59
N ARG A 2 25.56 -120.66 69.23
CA ARG A 2 26.44 -119.55 69.64
C ARG A 2 25.69 -118.22 69.45
N ARG A 3 25.84 -117.36 70.46
CA ARG A 3 24.97 -116.23 70.82
C ARG A 3 25.25 -114.99 69.97
N TYR A 4 24.20 -114.20 69.72
CA TYR A 4 24.26 -112.84 69.18
C TYR A 4 24.75 -111.85 70.25
N LEU A 5 25.51 -110.84 69.83
CA LEU A 5 25.77 -109.62 70.59
C LEU A 5 25.29 -108.43 69.75
N VAL A 6 24.25 -107.74 70.24
CA VAL A 6 23.72 -106.52 69.63
C VAL A 6 24.30 -105.32 70.39
N VAL A 7 24.86 -104.35 69.67
CA VAL A 7 25.31 -103.06 70.21
C VAL A 7 24.61 -101.94 69.43
N PRO A 8 23.98 -100.94 70.07
CA PRO A 8 23.28 -99.87 69.38
C PRO A 8 24.25 -98.73 69.04
N PHE A 9 24.10 -98.09 67.88
CA PHE A 9 24.85 -96.87 67.53
C PHE A 9 23.90 -95.83 66.90
N PHE A 10 23.73 -94.69 67.58
CA PHE A 10 23.01 -93.50 67.11
C PHE A 10 23.99 -92.54 66.37
N PRO A 11 23.49 -91.60 65.54
CA PRO A 11 24.07 -91.20 64.26
C PRO A 11 25.02 -89.98 64.35
N ILE A 12 25.86 -89.80 63.33
CA ILE A 12 26.57 -88.53 63.09
C ILE A 12 26.11 -88.00 61.73
N LEU A 13 25.40 -86.87 61.75
CA LEU A 13 25.03 -86.08 60.58
C LEU A 13 26.30 -85.36 60.08
N LEU A 14 26.89 -85.79 58.95
CA LEU A 14 27.97 -85.05 58.31
C LEU A 14 27.38 -83.93 57.44
N LEU A 15 27.59 -82.68 57.84
CA LEU A 15 27.44 -81.51 56.97
C LEU A 15 28.58 -81.54 55.93
N ALA A 16 28.27 -81.90 54.69
CA ALA A 16 29.19 -81.76 53.56
C ALA A 16 29.31 -80.27 53.19
N VAL A 17 30.42 -79.64 53.58
CA VAL A 17 30.87 -78.37 52.99
C VAL A 17 31.55 -78.71 51.68
N ASP A 18 31.04 -78.18 50.57
CA ASP A 18 31.55 -78.48 49.23
C ASP A 18 33.02 -78.03 49.10
N PRO A 19 33.99 -78.95 48.99
CA PRO A 19 35.42 -78.61 49.04
C PRO A 19 35.90 -77.82 47.82
N PHE A 20 35.03 -77.59 46.84
CA PHE A 20 35.30 -76.84 45.61
C PHE A 20 34.73 -75.41 45.63
N SER A 21 34.12 -74.95 46.72
CA SER A 21 33.61 -73.57 46.84
C SER A 21 34.70 -72.53 47.13
N VAL A 22 35.95 -72.79 46.73
CA VAL A 22 37.09 -71.93 47.02
C VAL A 22 37.14 -70.78 46.00
N ASN A 23 37.04 -69.55 46.49
CA ASN A 23 37.22 -68.36 45.67
C ASN A 23 38.69 -68.24 45.23
N LEU A 24 38.97 -68.64 43.98
CA LEU A 24 40.31 -68.61 43.37
C LEU A 24 40.77 -67.20 42.98
N ASP A 25 39.92 -66.17 43.12
CA ASP A 25 40.31 -64.77 42.97
C ASP A 25 40.96 -64.20 44.26
N ASN A 26 40.93 -64.94 45.37
CA ASN A 26 41.60 -64.57 46.61
C ASN A 26 43.10 -64.89 46.53
N PRO A 27 44.01 -63.91 46.69
CA PRO A 27 45.45 -64.12 46.56
C PRO A 27 46.04 -65.13 47.56
N ARG A 28 45.37 -65.37 48.71
CA ARG A 28 45.79 -66.38 49.69
C ARG A 28 45.59 -67.82 49.21
N ASN A 29 44.57 -68.06 48.39
CA ASN A 29 44.23 -69.38 47.86
C ASN A 29 45.10 -69.74 46.63
N LEU A 30 45.78 -68.74 46.06
CA LEU A 30 46.61 -68.89 44.87
C LEU A 30 47.92 -69.67 45.14
N ASN A 31 48.37 -69.72 46.40
CA ASN A 31 49.61 -70.40 46.81
C ASN A 31 49.45 -71.93 46.93
N MET A 32 48.23 -72.44 46.94
CA MET A 32 47.91 -73.88 47.02
C MET A 32 47.80 -74.55 45.63
N LEU A 33 47.98 -73.76 44.56
CA LEU A 33 47.87 -74.20 43.16
C LEU A 33 49.26 -74.52 42.57
N THR A 34 49.30 -75.46 41.63
CA THR A 34 50.48 -75.71 40.79
C THR A 34 50.82 -74.47 39.92
N PRO A 35 52.08 -74.34 39.44
CA PRO A 35 52.45 -73.21 38.56
C PRO A 35 51.56 -73.07 37.31
N GLN A 36 51.13 -74.19 36.73
CA GLN A 36 50.24 -74.22 35.57
C GLN A 36 48.84 -73.70 35.92
N GLU A 37 48.25 -74.17 37.02
CA GLU A 37 46.94 -73.70 37.48
C GLU A 37 46.95 -72.20 37.84
N ARG A 38 48.03 -71.70 38.47
CA ARG A 38 48.19 -70.26 38.71
C ARG A 38 48.25 -69.46 37.41
N ALA A 39 48.92 -69.96 36.38
CA ALA A 39 48.98 -69.31 35.08
C ALA A 39 47.61 -69.28 34.40
N ILE A 40 46.83 -70.37 34.49
CA ILE A 40 45.45 -70.44 33.98
C ILE A 40 44.55 -69.42 34.68
N VAL A 41 44.62 -69.32 36.02
CA VAL A 41 43.84 -68.32 36.78
C VAL A 41 44.23 -66.89 36.39
N LYS A 42 45.54 -66.59 36.27
CA LYS A 42 46.02 -65.27 35.80
C LYS A 42 45.54 -64.96 34.37
N ASN A 43 45.59 -65.92 33.46
CA ASN A 43 45.09 -65.75 32.09
C ASN A 43 43.58 -65.50 32.07
N LYS A 44 42.80 -66.23 32.87
CA LYS A 44 41.35 -66.01 33.03
C LYS A 44 41.05 -64.58 33.51
N GLN A 45 41.79 -64.09 34.50
CA GLN A 45 41.66 -62.70 35.00
C GLN A 45 42.06 -61.67 33.93
N GLN A 46 43.10 -61.93 33.14
CA GLN A 46 43.49 -61.07 32.02
C GLN A 46 42.44 -61.05 30.91
N ILE A 47 41.86 -62.20 30.56
CA ILE A 47 40.77 -62.31 29.59
C ILE A 47 39.55 -61.53 30.07
N ALA A 48 39.18 -61.63 31.35
CA ALA A 48 38.08 -60.84 31.92
C ALA A 48 38.35 -59.32 31.85
N LYS A 49 39.60 -58.89 32.12
CA LYS A 49 40.02 -57.49 31.95
C LYS A 49 39.98 -57.04 30.48
N LEU A 50 40.35 -57.90 29.54
CA LEU A 50 40.27 -57.60 28.10
C LEU A 50 38.81 -57.52 27.63
N ALA A 51 37.95 -58.45 28.07
CA ALA A 51 36.53 -58.46 27.76
C ALA A 51 35.84 -57.17 28.23
N SER A 52 36.10 -56.74 29.48
CA SER A 52 35.55 -55.48 29.99
C SER A 52 36.10 -54.24 29.26
N LYS A 53 37.35 -54.24 28.81
CA LYS A 53 37.89 -53.16 27.94
C LYS A 53 37.22 -53.17 26.56
N LEU A 54 36.99 -54.34 25.99
CA LEU A 54 36.34 -54.50 24.69
C LEU A 54 34.89 -54.02 24.74
N GLU A 55 34.15 -54.35 25.80
CA GLU A 55 32.78 -53.88 26.01
C GLU A 55 32.74 -52.35 26.12
N LYS A 56 33.65 -51.74 26.90
CA LYS A 56 33.78 -50.27 26.97
C LYS A 56 34.08 -49.66 25.60
N LEU A 57 34.96 -50.29 24.82
CA LEU A 57 35.32 -49.82 23.48
C LEU A 57 34.13 -49.93 22.51
N GLU A 58 33.35 -51.01 22.58
CA GLU A 58 32.13 -51.20 21.80
C GLU A 58 31.09 -50.13 22.15
N GLN A 59 30.91 -49.82 23.44
CA GLN A 59 30.02 -48.73 23.88
C GLN A 59 30.50 -47.35 23.40
N MET A 60 31.82 -47.10 23.42
CA MET A 60 32.39 -45.87 22.83
C MET A 60 32.17 -45.80 21.31
N PHE A 61 32.28 -46.91 20.59
CA PHE A 61 32.00 -46.94 19.15
C PHE A 61 30.50 -46.72 18.85
N LYS A 62 29.61 -47.35 19.62
CA LYS A 62 28.16 -47.13 19.51
C LYS A 62 27.80 -45.67 19.75
N SER A 63 28.31 -45.06 20.82
CA SER A 63 28.03 -43.65 21.11
C SER A 63 28.61 -42.69 20.06
N ARG A 64 29.84 -42.94 19.59
CA ARG A 64 30.43 -42.14 18.49
C ARG A 64 29.67 -42.29 17.19
N LYS A 65 29.20 -43.50 16.85
CA LYS A 65 28.37 -43.74 15.65
C LYS A 65 27.09 -42.91 15.71
N ILE A 66 26.36 -42.98 16.82
CA ILE A 66 25.13 -42.18 17.03
C ILE A 66 25.44 -40.68 16.86
N LEU A 67 26.51 -40.19 17.49
CA LEU A 67 26.90 -38.78 17.37
C LEU A 67 27.21 -38.37 15.92
N ILE A 68 27.91 -39.21 15.17
CA ILE A 68 28.22 -38.97 13.75
C ILE A 68 26.93 -38.95 12.92
N ASP A 69 26.05 -39.94 13.11
CA ASP A 69 24.78 -40.04 12.39
C ASP A 69 23.91 -38.79 12.64
N THR A 70 23.79 -38.36 13.90
CA THR A 70 23.08 -37.12 14.26
C THR A 70 23.71 -35.88 13.63
N ARG A 71 25.05 -35.78 13.62
CA ARG A 71 25.73 -34.62 13.03
C ARG A 71 25.59 -34.58 11.51
N LEU A 72 25.59 -35.73 10.84
CA LEU A 72 25.34 -35.83 9.40
C LEU A 72 23.91 -35.41 9.05
N GLU A 73 22.93 -35.83 9.85
CA GLU A 73 21.53 -35.41 9.68
C GLU A 73 21.37 -33.89 9.88
N GLU A 74 22.00 -33.33 10.91
CA GLU A 74 22.00 -31.89 11.15
C GLU A 74 22.62 -31.11 9.98
N GLN A 75 23.75 -31.59 9.45
CA GLN A 75 24.40 -30.98 8.28
C GLN A 75 23.54 -31.08 7.01
N ALA A 76 22.87 -32.21 6.79
CA ALA A 76 21.95 -32.37 5.67
C ALA A 76 20.79 -31.36 5.74
N ASN A 77 20.22 -31.16 6.94
CA ASN A 77 19.17 -30.18 7.17
C ASN A 77 19.64 -28.72 6.96
N GLN A 78 20.87 -28.40 7.40
CA GLN A 78 21.49 -27.10 7.15
C GLN A 78 21.71 -26.86 5.64
N LEU A 79 22.20 -27.85 4.91
CA LEU A 79 22.40 -27.77 3.45
C LEU A 79 21.07 -27.60 2.71
N GLN A 80 20.01 -28.30 3.13
CA GLN A 80 18.68 -28.13 2.54
C GLN A 80 18.14 -26.71 2.77
N THR A 81 18.33 -26.18 3.98
CA THR A 81 17.92 -24.81 4.30
C THR A 81 18.66 -23.79 3.44
N LEU A 82 19.97 -23.96 3.27
CA LEU A 82 20.79 -23.09 2.43
C LEU A 82 20.38 -23.18 0.95
N SER A 83 20.07 -24.38 0.46
CA SER A 83 19.56 -24.58 -0.90
C SER A 83 18.25 -23.82 -1.13
N ASN A 84 17.30 -23.91 -0.19
CA ASN A 84 16.04 -23.18 -0.26
C ASN A 84 16.25 -21.66 -0.23
N GLN A 85 17.16 -21.17 0.62
CA GLN A 85 17.54 -19.75 0.66
C GLN A 85 18.14 -19.29 -0.67
N MET A 86 19.02 -20.09 -1.27
CA MET A 86 19.65 -19.79 -2.56
C MET A 86 18.63 -19.74 -3.70
N GLN A 87 17.64 -20.63 -3.69
CA GLN A 87 16.52 -20.58 -4.64
C GLN A 87 15.71 -19.28 -4.49
N GLY A 88 15.42 -18.86 -3.25
CA GLY A 88 14.76 -17.59 -2.97
C GLY A 88 15.56 -16.38 -3.46
N LEU A 89 16.88 -16.39 -3.27
CA LEU A 89 17.77 -15.34 -3.78
C LEU A 89 17.78 -15.28 -5.31
N ASN A 90 17.80 -16.43 -5.98
CA ASN A 90 17.75 -16.49 -7.44
C ASN A 90 16.42 -15.93 -7.98
N GLN A 91 15.29 -16.23 -7.32
CA GLN A 91 14.00 -15.65 -7.69
C GLN A 91 13.99 -14.13 -7.49
N ALA A 92 14.48 -13.64 -6.35
CA ALA A 92 14.58 -12.21 -6.08
C ALA A 92 15.46 -11.50 -7.13
N MET A 93 16.53 -12.14 -7.61
CA MET A 93 17.40 -11.59 -8.65
C MET A 93 16.69 -11.44 -10.01
N VAL A 94 15.84 -12.40 -10.38
CA VAL A 94 14.99 -12.30 -11.58
C VAL A 94 14.01 -11.15 -11.46
N GLU A 95 13.34 -11.02 -10.30
CA GLU A 95 12.42 -9.91 -10.03
C GLU A 95 13.13 -8.56 -10.11
N ILE A 96 14.31 -8.42 -9.49
CA ILE A 96 15.14 -7.20 -9.56
C ILE A 96 15.52 -6.86 -11.00
N THR A 97 15.91 -7.87 -11.79
CA THR A 97 16.28 -7.67 -13.20
C THR A 97 15.10 -7.16 -14.02
N SER A 98 13.90 -7.75 -13.83
CA SER A 98 12.68 -7.30 -14.51
C SER A 98 12.27 -5.88 -14.07
N ALA A 99 12.36 -5.55 -12.79
CA ALA A 99 12.09 -4.22 -12.26
C ALA A 99 13.06 -3.18 -12.84
N LYS A 100 14.36 -3.53 -12.96
CA LYS A 100 15.36 -2.67 -13.60
C LYS A 100 15.01 -2.34 -15.05
N LEU A 101 14.54 -3.32 -15.82
CA LEU A 101 14.11 -3.10 -17.20
C LEU A 101 12.88 -2.18 -17.27
N GLN A 102 11.89 -2.38 -16.38
CA GLN A 102 10.73 -1.49 -16.31
C GLN A 102 11.11 -0.06 -15.95
N VAL A 103 12.05 0.13 -15.02
CA VAL A 103 12.57 1.45 -14.67
C VAL A 103 13.21 2.12 -15.88
N GLN A 104 14.04 1.40 -16.65
CA GLN A 104 14.66 1.92 -17.87
C GLN A 104 13.62 2.35 -18.92
N ASN A 105 12.61 1.52 -19.16
CA ASN A 105 11.51 1.85 -20.08
C ASN A 105 10.75 3.09 -19.60
N ASN A 106 10.47 3.19 -18.30
CA ASN A 106 9.80 4.35 -17.73
C ASN A 106 10.65 5.61 -17.84
N THR A 107 11.97 5.53 -17.66
CA THR A 107 12.89 6.64 -17.88
C THR A 107 12.84 7.14 -19.32
N GLN A 108 12.84 6.24 -20.31
CA GLN A 108 12.71 6.62 -21.73
C GLN A 108 11.35 7.27 -22.03
N ASN A 109 10.27 6.74 -21.47
CA ASN A 109 8.94 7.32 -21.59
C ASN A 109 8.87 8.73 -20.99
N ILE A 110 9.47 8.93 -19.81
CA ILE A 110 9.54 10.26 -19.16
C ILE A 110 10.33 11.25 -20.02
N GLN A 111 11.46 10.85 -20.60
CA GLN A 111 12.22 11.71 -21.52
C GLN A 111 11.39 12.11 -22.74
N THR A 112 10.66 11.16 -23.33
CA THR A 112 9.77 11.43 -24.47
C THR A 112 8.63 12.38 -24.07
N LEU A 113 8.05 12.20 -22.88
CA LEU A 113 7.01 13.08 -22.37
C LEU A 113 7.54 14.49 -22.10
N GLN A 114 8.75 14.62 -21.57
CA GLN A 114 9.39 15.91 -21.33
C GLN A 114 9.54 16.69 -22.64
N GLN A 115 10.07 16.07 -23.70
CA GLN A 115 10.19 16.71 -25.02
C GLN A 115 8.84 17.17 -25.58
N ARG A 116 7.76 16.41 -25.33
CA ARG A 116 6.40 16.79 -25.75
C ARG A 116 5.86 17.97 -24.94
N VAL A 117 6.17 18.03 -23.65
CA VAL A 117 5.80 19.17 -22.78
C VAL A 117 6.52 20.43 -23.25
N ASP A 118 7.83 20.37 -23.50
CA ASP A 118 8.62 21.51 -23.98
C ASP A 118 8.03 22.06 -25.30
N LYS A 119 7.67 21.18 -26.24
CA LYS A 119 7.02 21.56 -27.49
C LYS A 119 5.63 22.20 -27.29
N LEU A 120 4.86 21.72 -26.32
CA LEU A 120 3.55 22.31 -26.00
C LEU A 120 3.71 23.69 -25.34
N GLU A 121 4.71 23.88 -24.49
CA GLU A 121 5.00 25.18 -23.87
C GLU A 121 5.41 26.22 -24.93
N GLU A 122 6.19 25.82 -25.92
CA GLU A 122 6.53 26.66 -27.08
C GLU A 122 5.26 27.06 -27.86
N GLN A 123 4.39 26.09 -28.18
CA GLN A 123 3.12 26.34 -28.88
C GLN A 123 2.18 27.26 -28.09
N VAL A 124 2.09 27.09 -26.77
CA VAL A 124 1.28 27.95 -25.90
C VAL A 124 1.82 29.37 -25.92
N THR A 125 3.14 29.55 -25.87
CA THR A 125 3.79 30.87 -25.93
C THR A 125 3.51 31.55 -27.26
N ALA A 126 3.60 30.82 -28.38
CA ALA A 126 3.27 31.33 -29.71
C ALA A 126 1.80 31.78 -29.80
N LEU A 127 0.87 30.95 -29.33
CA LEU A 127 -0.57 31.28 -29.31
C LEU A 127 -0.87 32.50 -28.44
N GLN A 128 -0.23 32.63 -27.27
CA GLN A 128 -0.38 33.81 -26.43
C GLN A 128 0.08 35.09 -27.14
N LYS A 129 1.14 35.02 -27.95
CA LYS A 129 1.61 36.15 -28.76
C LYS A 129 0.59 36.53 -29.83
N GLU A 130 0.01 35.55 -30.52
CA GLU A 130 -1.02 35.80 -31.53
C GLU A 130 -2.32 36.37 -30.93
N VAL A 131 -2.75 35.87 -29.76
CA VAL A 131 -3.90 36.44 -29.03
C VAL A 131 -3.65 37.89 -28.64
N LYS A 132 -2.44 38.24 -28.17
CA LYS A 132 -2.08 39.63 -27.86
C LYS A 132 -2.14 40.53 -29.10
N LYS A 133 -1.61 40.07 -30.24
CA LYS A 133 -1.72 40.81 -31.52
C LYS A 133 -3.17 41.02 -31.92
N LEU A 134 -4.00 39.98 -31.84
CA LEU A 134 -5.42 40.07 -32.19
C LEU A 134 -6.15 41.08 -31.30
N ALA A 135 -5.88 41.09 -30.00
CA ALA A 135 -6.43 42.07 -29.07
C ALA A 135 -6.02 43.51 -29.42
N GLN A 136 -4.75 43.72 -29.81
CA GLN A 136 -4.27 45.03 -30.27
C GLN A 136 -4.97 45.49 -31.55
N VAL A 137 -5.11 44.61 -32.55
CA VAL A 137 -5.83 44.91 -33.79
C VAL A 137 -7.30 45.25 -33.50
N GLN A 138 -7.96 44.51 -32.62
CA GLN A 138 -9.34 44.79 -32.23
C GLN A 138 -9.47 46.17 -31.54
N GLN A 139 -8.52 46.52 -30.67
CA GLN A 139 -8.49 47.83 -30.02
C GLN A 139 -8.28 48.97 -31.02
N GLN A 140 -7.39 48.79 -32.01
CA GLN A 140 -7.19 49.74 -33.11
C GLN A 140 -8.46 49.89 -33.96
N ASN A 141 -9.08 48.79 -34.36
CA ASN A 141 -10.33 48.80 -35.12
C ASN A 141 -11.44 49.52 -34.37
N PHE A 142 -11.58 49.28 -33.06
CA PHE A 142 -12.57 49.98 -32.22
C PHE A 142 -12.27 51.49 -32.11
N ALA A 143 -11.00 51.87 -32.00
CA ALA A 143 -10.60 53.27 -31.96
C ALA A 143 -10.92 53.99 -33.29
N VAL A 144 -10.65 53.35 -34.43
CA VAL A 144 -11.01 53.86 -35.76
C VAL A 144 -12.53 53.99 -35.89
N LEU A 145 -13.27 52.94 -35.55
CA LEU A 145 -14.74 52.96 -35.61
C LEU A 145 -15.34 54.07 -34.74
N LYS A 146 -14.82 54.26 -33.53
CA LYS A 146 -15.22 55.36 -32.64
C LYS A 146 -15.01 56.72 -33.29
N LYS A 147 -13.84 56.94 -33.93
CA LYS A 147 -13.55 58.19 -34.64
C LYS A 147 -14.52 58.40 -35.82
N SER A 148 -14.72 57.38 -36.65
CA SER A 148 -15.66 57.43 -37.78
C SER A 148 -17.09 57.73 -37.32
N MET A 149 -17.55 57.08 -36.25
CA MET A 149 -18.88 57.31 -35.67
C MET A 149 -19.03 58.73 -35.11
N GLN A 150 -18.01 59.26 -34.43
CA GLN A 150 -18.01 60.66 -33.99
C GLN A 150 -18.08 61.64 -35.17
N GLN A 151 -17.39 61.34 -36.28
CA GLN A 151 -17.43 62.16 -37.48
C GLN A 151 -18.82 62.14 -38.14
N ILE A 152 -19.43 60.97 -38.25
CA ILE A 152 -20.81 60.82 -38.75
C ILE A 152 -21.81 61.57 -37.87
N LEU A 153 -21.69 61.45 -36.53
CA LEU A 153 -22.55 62.17 -35.60
C LEU A 153 -22.43 63.69 -35.75
N ARG A 154 -21.21 64.21 -35.96
CA ARG A 154 -20.97 65.64 -36.25
C ARG A 154 -21.64 66.08 -37.54
N GLN A 155 -21.52 65.28 -38.61
CA GLN A 155 -22.17 65.55 -39.90
C GLN A 155 -23.70 65.53 -39.78
N LEU A 156 -24.27 64.56 -39.04
CA LEU A 156 -25.71 64.49 -38.77
C LEU A 156 -26.22 65.68 -37.96
N SER A 157 -25.45 66.16 -36.98
CA SER A 157 -25.82 67.36 -36.20
C SER A 157 -25.78 68.65 -37.02
N GLN A 158 -24.94 68.72 -38.07
CA GLN A 158 -24.90 69.86 -38.99
C GLN A 158 -26.08 69.86 -40.00
N LEU A 159 -26.72 68.70 -40.20
CA LEU A 159 -27.90 68.51 -41.07
C LEU A 159 -29.24 68.73 -40.35
N GLY A 160 -29.24 69.29 -39.13
CA GLY A 160 -30.47 69.67 -38.41
C GLY A 160 -31.24 68.54 -37.71
N GLY A 161 -30.72 67.31 -37.69
CA GLY A 161 -31.37 66.16 -37.03
C GLY A 161 -30.93 65.97 -35.57
N LYS A 162 -31.83 66.17 -34.60
CA LYS A 162 -31.67 65.66 -33.23
C LYS A 162 -31.69 64.14 -33.25
N VAL A 163 -30.56 63.49 -32.93
CA VAL A 163 -30.51 62.03 -32.72
C VAL A 163 -30.15 61.74 -31.27
N THR A 164 -31.09 61.21 -30.51
CA THR A 164 -30.88 60.59 -29.20
C THR A 164 -30.56 59.09 -29.39
N PRO A 165 -29.47 58.55 -28.83
CA PRO A 165 -29.16 57.13 -28.98
C PRO A 165 -30.10 56.28 -28.10
N ALA A 166 -31.03 55.58 -28.74
CA ALA A 166 -31.77 54.49 -28.12
C ALA A 166 -30.90 53.23 -28.02
N GLY A 167 -30.74 52.71 -26.80
CA GLY A 167 -30.66 51.27 -26.55
C GLY A 167 -29.41 50.51 -27.02
N VAL A 168 -28.22 50.87 -26.53
CA VAL A 168 -27.15 49.85 -26.39
C VAL A 168 -27.50 48.98 -25.19
N VAL A 169 -27.81 47.71 -25.43
CA VAL A 169 -27.96 46.68 -24.38
C VAL A 169 -26.63 46.55 -23.66
N SER A 170 -26.51 47.30 -22.57
CA SER A 170 -25.47 47.16 -21.57
C SER A 170 -25.50 45.71 -21.07
N SER A 171 -24.40 44.99 -21.27
CA SER A 171 -24.05 43.82 -20.45
C SER A 171 -23.98 44.31 -19.01
N LYS A 172 -25.13 44.29 -18.36
CA LYS A 172 -25.34 44.74 -16.99
C LYS A 172 -24.55 43.77 -16.12
N SER A 173 -23.32 44.16 -15.80
CA SER A 173 -22.68 43.78 -14.56
C SER A 173 -23.76 43.89 -13.50
N ILE A 174 -24.16 42.76 -12.92
CA ILE A 174 -25.18 42.75 -11.89
C ILE A 174 -24.54 43.43 -10.68
N ASN A 175 -24.62 44.74 -10.65
CA ASN A 175 -24.29 45.59 -9.52
C ASN A 175 -25.47 45.47 -8.54
N LEU A 176 -25.65 44.26 -8.00
CA LEU A 176 -26.38 44.11 -6.76
C LEU A 176 -25.53 44.84 -5.73
N ASN A 177 -26.00 45.99 -5.25
CA ASN A 177 -25.36 46.76 -4.19
C ASN A 177 -25.45 45.99 -2.85
N ILE A 178 -24.79 44.85 -2.79
CA ILE A 178 -24.76 43.91 -1.68
C ILE A 178 -23.31 43.49 -1.47
N SER A 179 -22.85 43.53 -0.22
CA SER A 179 -21.48 43.11 0.07
C SER A 179 -21.29 41.62 -0.26
N PRO A 180 -20.10 41.19 -0.71
CA PRO A 180 -19.84 39.79 -1.07
C PRO A 180 -20.20 38.80 0.04
N ARG A 181 -19.95 39.18 1.30
CA ARG A 181 -20.37 38.42 2.49
C ARG A 181 -21.88 38.26 2.60
N ARG A 182 -22.65 39.35 2.45
CA ARG A 182 -24.12 39.30 2.51
C ARG A 182 -24.70 38.51 1.33
N ALA A 183 -24.11 38.67 0.13
CA ALA A 183 -24.46 37.90 -1.04
C ALA A 183 -24.30 36.40 -0.77
N PHE A 184 -23.15 35.99 -0.27
CA PHE A 184 -22.84 34.59 0.05
C PHE A 184 -23.80 33.99 1.09
N ILE A 185 -24.09 34.72 2.18
CA ILE A 185 -25.02 34.24 3.23
C ILE A 185 -26.42 34.04 2.65
N ARG A 186 -26.93 35.03 1.91
CA ARG A 186 -28.26 34.96 1.28
C ARG A 186 -28.32 33.90 0.18
N ALA A 187 -27.24 33.71 -0.56
CA ALA A 187 -27.11 32.66 -1.58
C ALA A 187 -27.25 31.26 -0.95
N LYS A 188 -26.58 31.00 0.18
CA LYS A 188 -26.73 29.74 0.93
C LYS A 188 -28.18 29.51 1.40
N GLN A 189 -28.85 30.55 1.89
CA GLN A 189 -30.26 30.44 2.29
C GLN A 189 -31.16 30.08 1.12
N LEU A 190 -30.97 30.72 -0.05
CA LEU A 190 -31.73 30.42 -1.26
C LEU A 190 -31.43 29.00 -1.78
N TYR A 191 -30.16 28.59 -1.75
CA TYR A 191 -29.74 27.23 -2.13
C TYR A 191 -30.41 26.18 -1.26
N ASN A 192 -30.43 26.38 0.07
CA ASN A 192 -31.09 25.47 1.01
C ASN A 192 -32.61 25.41 0.81
N ARG A 193 -33.23 26.48 0.29
CA ARG A 193 -34.65 26.53 -0.09
C ARG A 193 -34.94 26.01 -1.50
N GLY A 194 -33.94 25.48 -2.21
CA GLY A 194 -34.07 24.99 -3.58
C GLY A 194 -34.21 26.09 -4.65
N LYS A 195 -34.08 27.38 -4.29
CA LYS A 195 -34.19 28.51 -5.24
C LYS A 195 -32.86 28.72 -5.96
N LEU A 196 -32.53 27.80 -6.88
CA LEU A 196 -31.22 27.69 -7.51
C LEU A 196 -30.82 28.93 -8.33
N ASP A 197 -31.72 29.52 -9.11
CA ASP A 197 -31.39 30.70 -9.94
C ASP A 197 -31.05 31.94 -9.10
N GLY A 198 -31.81 32.17 -8.02
CA GLY A 198 -31.53 33.25 -7.10
C GLY A 198 -30.22 33.03 -6.32
N ALA A 199 -29.96 31.79 -5.91
CA ALA A 199 -28.70 31.41 -5.27
C ALA A 199 -27.51 31.63 -6.20
N GLU A 200 -27.61 31.22 -7.46
CA GLU A 200 -26.55 31.35 -8.47
C GLU A 200 -26.17 32.82 -8.67
N LYS A 201 -27.15 33.70 -8.91
CA LYS A 201 -26.90 35.14 -9.08
C LYS A 201 -26.13 35.75 -7.92
N LEU A 202 -26.44 35.36 -6.68
CA LEU A 202 -25.76 35.87 -5.49
C LEU A 202 -24.39 35.21 -5.25
N PHE A 203 -24.23 33.93 -5.55
CA PHE A 203 -22.91 33.28 -5.50
C PHE A 203 -21.96 33.85 -6.57
N LEU A 204 -22.46 34.26 -7.75
CA LEU A 204 -21.66 34.96 -8.76
C LEU A 204 -21.14 36.31 -8.26
N VAL A 205 -21.92 37.05 -7.45
CA VAL A 205 -21.42 38.26 -6.78
C VAL A 205 -20.27 37.92 -5.83
N ALA A 206 -20.42 36.88 -5.00
CA ALA A 206 -19.36 36.43 -4.10
C ALA A 206 -18.11 35.95 -4.87
N TYR A 207 -18.31 35.25 -5.99
CA TYR A 207 -17.27 34.70 -6.85
C TYR A 207 -16.45 35.81 -7.52
N ASN A 208 -17.11 36.79 -8.15
CA ASN A 208 -16.47 37.91 -8.84
C ASN A 208 -15.68 38.83 -7.87
N ASN A 209 -16.03 38.80 -6.59
CA ASN A 209 -15.33 39.55 -5.54
C ASN A 209 -14.36 38.67 -4.72
N ASN A 210 -14.06 37.45 -5.19
CA ASN A 210 -13.14 36.50 -4.56
C ASN A 210 -13.46 36.20 -3.07
N TYR A 211 -14.74 36.24 -2.68
CA TYR A 211 -15.17 35.96 -1.31
C TYR A 211 -15.35 34.46 -1.10
N MET A 212 -14.59 33.89 -0.16
CA MET A 212 -14.57 32.45 0.14
C MET A 212 -14.47 31.58 -1.13
N PRO A 213 -13.43 31.77 -1.97
CA PRO A 213 -13.42 31.31 -3.35
C PRO A 213 -13.63 29.80 -3.50
N ALA A 214 -13.04 28.98 -2.62
CA ALA A 214 -13.26 27.53 -2.63
C ALA A 214 -14.73 27.18 -2.33
N THR A 215 -15.27 27.66 -1.21
CA THR A 215 -16.66 27.38 -0.82
C THR A 215 -17.68 27.93 -1.82
N THR A 216 -17.45 29.13 -2.35
CA THR A 216 -18.30 29.74 -3.38
C THR A 216 -18.29 28.91 -4.66
N SER A 217 -17.12 28.46 -5.12
CA SER A 217 -16.99 27.57 -6.28
C SER A 217 -17.70 26.24 -6.04
N TYR A 218 -17.57 25.65 -4.85
CA TYR A 218 -18.32 24.44 -4.49
C TYR A 218 -19.84 24.62 -4.65
N TYR A 219 -20.42 25.71 -4.12
CA TYR A 219 -21.86 25.95 -4.25
C TYR A 219 -22.30 26.21 -5.70
N LEU A 220 -21.50 26.93 -6.49
CA LEU A 220 -21.77 27.08 -7.93
C LEU A 220 -21.72 25.74 -8.66
N GLY A 221 -20.80 24.85 -8.27
CA GLY A 221 -20.74 23.47 -8.74
C GLY A 221 -21.99 22.67 -8.39
N GLU A 222 -22.43 22.71 -7.13
CA GLU A 222 -23.66 22.05 -6.67
C GLU A 222 -24.91 22.54 -7.41
N ILE A 223 -25.01 23.85 -7.64
CA ILE A 223 -26.14 24.44 -8.38
C ILE A 223 -26.15 23.93 -9.82
N ASN A 224 -25.02 23.96 -10.51
CA ASN A 224 -24.92 23.46 -11.88
C ASN A 224 -25.18 21.96 -11.95
N PHE A 225 -24.70 21.19 -10.98
CA PHE A 225 -24.97 19.76 -10.87
C PHE A 225 -26.47 19.47 -10.73
N LYS A 226 -27.17 20.19 -9.84
CA LYS A 226 -28.62 20.07 -9.66
C LYS A 226 -29.42 20.48 -10.89
N LYS A 227 -28.88 21.40 -11.71
CA LYS A 227 -29.46 21.82 -12.99
C LYS A 227 -29.16 20.87 -14.15
N GLY A 228 -28.40 19.79 -13.93
CA GLY A 228 -27.96 18.88 -14.99
C GLY A 228 -26.83 19.42 -15.87
N LYS A 229 -26.28 20.59 -15.54
CA LYS A 229 -25.16 21.24 -16.22
C LYS A 229 -23.83 20.65 -15.76
N TYR A 230 -23.59 19.39 -16.11
CA TYR A 230 -22.50 18.60 -15.54
C TYR A 230 -21.10 19.12 -15.92
N LYS A 231 -20.93 19.69 -17.12
CA LYS A 231 -19.63 20.22 -17.58
C LYS A 231 -19.23 21.44 -16.75
N GLU A 232 -20.17 22.33 -16.51
CA GLU A 232 -20.04 23.53 -15.68
C GLU A 232 -19.81 23.14 -14.22
N ALA A 233 -20.55 22.15 -13.72
CA ALA A 233 -20.36 21.63 -12.37
C ALA A 233 -18.92 21.14 -12.14
N ILE A 234 -18.37 20.35 -13.08
CA ILE A 234 -17.00 19.86 -13.04
C ILE A 234 -15.99 21.01 -12.99
N ALA A 235 -16.19 22.07 -13.79
CA ALA A 235 -15.29 23.23 -13.82
C ALA A 235 -15.23 23.92 -12.45
N PHE A 236 -16.39 24.17 -11.83
CA PHE A 236 -16.47 24.80 -10.52
C PHE A 236 -15.94 23.90 -9.38
N TYR A 237 -16.17 22.59 -9.43
CA TYR A 237 -15.60 21.66 -8.45
C TYR A 237 -14.07 21.60 -8.55
N LYS A 238 -13.51 21.60 -9.77
CA LYS A 238 -12.06 21.69 -9.97
C LYS A 238 -11.52 22.98 -9.39
N GLU A 239 -12.17 24.11 -9.65
CA GLU A 239 -11.76 25.38 -9.08
C GLU A 239 -11.80 25.36 -7.55
N SER A 240 -12.85 24.80 -6.94
CA SER A 240 -12.92 24.65 -5.47
C SER A 240 -11.71 23.91 -4.91
N ILE A 241 -11.28 22.81 -5.53
CA ILE A 241 -10.12 22.02 -5.11
C ILE A 241 -8.81 22.78 -5.33
N THR A 242 -8.68 23.48 -6.46
CA THR A 242 -7.48 24.28 -6.79
C THR A 242 -7.31 25.46 -5.83
N ARG A 243 -8.41 26.14 -5.47
CA ARG A 243 -8.39 27.28 -4.55
C ARG A 243 -8.07 26.86 -3.12
N TYR A 244 -8.48 25.66 -2.71
CA TYR A 244 -8.20 25.14 -1.37
C TYR A 244 -8.02 23.61 -1.42
N PRO A 245 -6.78 23.12 -1.51
CA PRO A 245 -6.51 21.69 -1.66
C PRO A 245 -6.75 20.83 -0.40
N LYS A 246 -6.90 21.46 0.78
CA LYS A 246 -7.14 20.72 2.03
C LYS A 246 -8.61 20.31 2.16
N PRO A 247 -8.91 19.14 2.75
CA PRO A 247 -10.29 18.71 2.97
C PRO A 247 -11.10 19.70 3.82
N LEU A 248 -12.22 20.15 3.27
CA LEU A 248 -13.31 20.85 3.97
C LEU A 248 -14.50 19.90 4.20
N SER A 249 -15.44 20.30 5.05
CA SER A 249 -16.62 19.51 5.43
C SER A 249 -17.51 19.07 4.25
N PHE A 250 -17.43 19.75 3.11
CA PHE A 250 -18.19 19.41 1.90
C PHE A 250 -17.40 18.57 0.88
N THR A 251 -16.12 18.28 1.13
CA THR A 251 -15.22 17.68 0.13
C THR A 251 -15.68 16.31 -0.30
N SER A 252 -16.15 15.49 0.63
CA SER A 252 -16.64 14.13 0.32
C SER A 252 -17.88 14.17 -0.59
N ARG A 253 -18.86 15.02 -0.28
CA ARG A 253 -20.03 15.27 -1.12
C ARG A 253 -19.64 15.79 -2.50
N MET A 254 -18.75 16.78 -2.55
CA MET A 254 -18.26 17.37 -3.79
C MET A 254 -17.59 16.32 -4.68
N LEU A 255 -16.70 15.49 -4.14
CA LEU A 255 -16.05 14.43 -4.90
C LEU A 255 -17.06 13.38 -5.40
N TYR A 256 -18.08 13.08 -4.60
CA TYR A 256 -19.16 12.19 -5.03
C TYR A 256 -19.92 12.75 -6.22
N HIS A 257 -20.40 14.00 -6.14
CA HIS A 257 -21.10 14.66 -7.25
C HIS A 257 -20.20 14.87 -8.47
N LEU A 258 -18.90 15.14 -8.28
CA LEU A 258 -17.92 15.21 -9.35
C LEU A 258 -17.80 13.87 -10.09
N GLY A 259 -17.74 12.75 -9.36
CA GLY A 259 -17.73 11.41 -9.95
C GLY A 259 -19.01 11.10 -10.73
N ILE A 260 -20.18 11.46 -10.18
CA ILE A 260 -21.47 11.32 -10.87
C ILE A 260 -21.51 12.18 -12.13
N ALA A 261 -21.02 13.42 -12.09
CA ALA A 261 -20.97 14.31 -13.24
C ALA A 261 -20.08 13.72 -14.36
N PHE A 262 -18.91 13.16 -14.01
CA PHE A 262 -18.09 12.44 -14.99
C PHE A 262 -18.82 11.23 -15.59
N LYS A 263 -19.50 10.43 -14.76
CA LYS A 263 -20.30 9.29 -15.22
C LYS A 263 -21.41 9.71 -16.19
N LYS A 264 -22.16 10.78 -15.86
CA LYS A 264 -23.25 11.31 -16.70
C LYS A 264 -22.78 11.85 -18.04
N LEU A 265 -21.52 12.29 -18.14
CA LEU A 265 -20.91 12.73 -19.38
C LEU A 265 -20.18 11.60 -20.15
N GLY A 266 -20.28 10.35 -19.69
CA GLY A 266 -19.60 9.21 -20.33
C GLY A 266 -18.10 9.10 -20.03
N TYR A 267 -17.56 9.93 -19.13
CA TYR A 267 -16.15 9.87 -18.74
C TYR A 267 -15.88 8.82 -17.66
N THR A 268 -16.17 7.55 -17.96
CA THR A 268 -16.14 6.42 -17.01
C THR A 268 -14.81 6.30 -16.25
N SER A 269 -13.66 6.37 -16.94
CA SER A 269 -12.34 6.29 -16.29
C SER A 269 -12.13 7.40 -15.26
N LYS A 270 -12.58 8.64 -15.56
CA LYS A 270 -12.47 9.78 -14.64
C LYS A 270 -13.42 9.63 -13.45
N ALA A 271 -14.63 9.10 -13.68
CA ALA A 271 -15.57 8.78 -12.61
C ALA A 271 -14.97 7.75 -11.64
N LYS A 272 -14.41 6.65 -12.16
CA LYS A 272 -13.75 5.59 -11.38
C LYS A 272 -12.63 6.14 -10.49
N LEU A 273 -11.71 6.90 -11.07
CA LEU A 273 -10.62 7.53 -10.32
C LEU A 273 -11.12 8.48 -9.22
N THR A 274 -12.17 9.25 -9.52
CA THR A 274 -12.76 10.19 -8.56
C THR A 274 -13.40 9.45 -7.38
N PHE A 275 -14.17 8.38 -7.64
CA PHE A 275 -14.76 7.55 -6.59
C PHE A 275 -13.70 6.82 -5.76
N GLN A 276 -12.67 6.27 -6.38
CA GLN A 276 -11.55 5.64 -5.66
C GLN A 276 -10.79 6.64 -4.77
N LYS A 277 -10.63 7.89 -5.20
CA LYS A 277 -10.05 8.95 -4.36
C LYS A 277 -10.93 9.24 -3.16
N LEU A 278 -12.24 9.40 -3.37
CA LEU A 278 -13.21 9.63 -2.29
C LEU A 278 -13.16 8.50 -1.24
N ILE A 279 -13.18 7.24 -1.67
CA ILE A 279 -13.17 6.07 -0.76
C ILE A 279 -11.87 5.97 0.03
N ARG A 280 -10.73 6.33 -0.56
CA ARG A 280 -9.43 6.31 0.13
C ARG A 280 -9.29 7.42 1.16
N SER A 281 -9.93 8.57 0.93
CA SER A 281 -9.74 9.77 1.77
C SER A 281 -10.82 9.97 2.83
N PHE A 282 -11.97 9.32 2.71
CA PHE A 282 -13.12 9.54 3.60
C PHE A 282 -13.81 8.21 3.93
N ASN A 283 -14.37 8.12 5.15
CA ASN A 283 -15.20 7.00 5.59
C ASN A 283 -16.58 7.48 6.04
N ASP A 284 -17.30 8.16 5.15
CA ASP A 284 -18.63 8.71 5.39
C ASP A 284 -19.68 8.14 4.42
N THR A 285 -20.91 8.64 4.52
CA THR A 285 -22.02 8.22 3.65
C THR A 285 -21.70 8.40 2.16
N TYR A 286 -20.93 9.41 1.76
CA TYR A 286 -20.57 9.63 0.36
C TYR A 286 -19.54 8.62 -0.13
N ALA A 287 -18.58 8.24 0.72
CA ALA A 287 -17.66 7.15 0.42
C ALA A 287 -18.40 5.81 0.22
N GLN A 288 -19.41 5.52 1.04
CA GLN A 288 -20.21 4.29 0.86
C GLN A 288 -21.02 4.31 -0.44
N LYS A 289 -21.65 5.46 -0.78
CA LYS A 289 -22.34 5.62 -2.07
C LYS A 289 -21.37 5.47 -3.25
N ALA A 290 -20.16 6.00 -3.13
CA ALA A 290 -19.14 5.86 -4.16
C ALA A 290 -18.71 4.40 -4.40
N LYS A 291 -18.66 3.56 -3.36
CA LYS A 291 -18.41 2.11 -3.51
C LYS A 291 -19.51 1.44 -4.33
N GLN A 292 -20.77 1.77 -4.06
CA GLN A 292 -21.91 1.24 -4.81
C GLN A 292 -21.88 1.69 -6.28
N GLU A 293 -21.54 2.95 -6.54
CA GLU A 293 -21.42 3.45 -7.91
C GLU A 293 -20.29 2.77 -8.70
N LEU A 294 -19.17 2.43 -8.04
CA LEU A 294 -18.06 1.70 -8.66
C LEU A 294 -18.41 0.27 -9.07
N GLN A 295 -19.32 -0.40 -8.35
CA GLN A 295 -19.78 -1.74 -8.71
C GLN A 295 -20.70 -1.74 -9.95
N ARG A 296 -21.24 -0.57 -10.31
CA ARG A 296 -22.16 -0.37 -11.44
C ARG A 296 -21.50 0.25 -12.67
N LEU A 297 -20.18 0.49 -12.61
CA LEU A 297 -19.37 1.11 -13.66
C LEU A 297 -18.52 0.06 -14.35
#